data_AF-A0A1I6JB93-F1
#
_entry.id   AF-A0A1I6JB93-F1
#
_cell.length_a   1.000
_cell.length_b   1.000
_cell.length_c   1.000
_cell.angle_alpha   90.00
_cell.angle_beta   90.00
_cell.angle_gamma   90.00
#
_symmetry.space_group_name_H-M   'P 1'
#
loop_
_entity.id
_entity.type
_entity.pdbx_description
1 polymer ?
#
loop_
_entity_poly.entity_id
_entity_poly.type
_entity_poly.pdbx_seq_one_letter_code
_entity_poly.pdbx_strand_id
1 'polypeptide(L)' 'MISLYETPGEKVKAYLIAGTRKLSFQREYPNTDTGYGALCLNDTFRWIGITTF' A
#
# COMPACT_ATOMS: atom_id res chain seq x y z
N MET A 1 0.05 -8.38 12.89
CA MET A 1 0.97 -9.53 12.86
C MET A 1 1.33 -9.78 11.41
N ILE A 2 2.60 -9.67 11.05
CA ILE A 2 3.07 -10.02 9.70
C ILE A 2 3.43 -11.50 9.78
N SER A 3 2.85 -12.32 8.91
CA SER A 3 2.89 -13.77 9.00
C SER A 3 4.25 -14.34 8.61
N LEU A 4 4.78 -15.30 9.37
CA LEU A 4 6.12 -15.90 9.15
C LEU A 4 6.23 -16.77 7.88
N TYR A 5 5.12 -16.95 7.15
CA TYR A 5 5.01 -17.73 5.91
C TYR A 5 4.53 -16.89 4.71
N GLU A 6 4.63 -15.57 4.82
CA GLU A 6 4.27 -14.67 3.72
C GLU A 6 5.33 -14.74 2.61
N THR A 7 4.91 -15.01 1.37
CA THR A 7 5.82 -14.97 0.22
C THR A 7 6.37 -13.55 0.05
N PRO A 8 7.59 -13.37 -0.50
CA PRO A 8 8.12 -12.04 -0.75
C PRO A 8 7.15 -11.14 -1.52
N GLY A 9 6.35 -11.72 -2.41
CA GLY A 9 5.32 -11.02 -3.17
C GLY A 9 4.18 -10.48 -2.30
N GLU A 10 3.63 -11.28 -1.38
CA GLU A 10 2.53 -10.82 -0.51
C GLU A 10 3.01 -9.72 0.45
N LYS A 11 4.26 -9.80 0.92
CA LYS A 11 4.86 -8.73 1.74
C LYS A 11 5.01 -7.43 0.96
N VAL A 12 5.50 -7.50 -0.28
CA VAL A 12 5.61 -6.33 -1.18
C VAL A 12 4.22 -5.74 -1.45
N LYS A 13 3.24 -6.57 -1.75
CA LYS A 13 1.84 -6.15 -1.96
C LYS A 13 1.27 -5.44 -0.74
N ALA A 14 1.51 -5.94 0.47
CA ALA A 14 1.04 -5.30 1.70
C ALA A 14 1.59 -3.88 1.87
N TYR A 15 2.88 -3.66 1.60
CA TYR A 15 3.47 -2.32 1.67
C TYR A 15 2.97 -1.38 0.57
N LEU A 16 2.77 -1.89 -0.64
CA LEU A 16 2.20 -1.11 -1.74
C LEU A 16 0.78 -0.65 -1.40
N ILE A 17 -0.05 -1.55 -0.85
CA ILE A 17 -1.40 -1.23 -0.37
C ILE A 17 -1.35 -0.20 0.76
N ALA A 18 -0.46 -0.37 1.74
CA ALA A 18 -0.34 0.54 2.88
C ALA A 18 0.03 1.98 2.45
N GLY A 19 0.90 2.12 1.45
CA GLY A 19 1.31 3.41 0.89
C GLY A 19 0.35 4.03 -0.13
N THR A 20 -0.83 3.44 -0.36
CA THR A 20 -1.80 4.03 -1.30
C THR A 20 -2.42 5.31 -0.75
N ARG A 21 -2.67 6.28 -1.65
CA ARG A 21 -3.43 7.50 -1.34
C ARG A 21 -4.89 7.33 -1.73
N LYS A 22 -5.77 7.83 -0.87
CA LYS A 22 -7.21 7.88 -1.13
C LYS A 22 -7.51 9.01 -2.12
N LEU A 23 -8.16 8.66 -3.22
CA LEU A 23 -8.67 9.58 -4.22
C LEU A 23 -9.95 10.24 -3.69
N SER A 24 -10.06 11.56 -3.84
CA SER A 24 -11.15 12.37 -3.30
C SER A 24 -12.53 12.05 -3.89
N PHE A 25 -12.58 11.49 -5.10
CA PHE A 25 -13.84 11.12 -5.75
C PHE A 25 -14.41 9.78 -5.28
N GLN A 26 -13.63 8.99 -4.55
CA GLN A 26 -14.03 7.67 -4.08
C GLN A 26 -14.08 7.66 -2.55
N ARG A 27 -15.23 7.27 -2.00
CA ARG A 27 -15.45 7.32 -0.54
C ARG A 27 -15.03 6.05 0.19
N GLU A 28 -15.12 4.91 -0.50
CA GLU A 28 -14.94 3.59 0.11
C GLU A 28 -13.80 2.83 -0.54
N TYR A 29 -13.00 2.19 0.31
CA TYR A 29 -11.88 1.35 -0.07
C TYR A 29 -11.81 0.11 0.82
N PRO A 30 -11.42 -1.05 0.28
CA PRO A 30 -11.14 -1.30 -1.13
C PRO A 30 -12.40 -1.23 -2.02
N ASN A 31 -12.23 -0.98 -3.32
CA ASN A 31 -13.31 -1.01 -4.32
C ASN A 31 -12.84 -1.63 -5.64
N THR A 32 -13.77 -1.99 -6.52
CA THR A 32 -13.47 -2.66 -7.79
C THR A 32 -12.82 -1.75 -8.83
N ASP A 33 -13.08 -0.44 -8.77
CA ASP A 33 -12.64 0.50 -9.80
C ASP A 33 -11.18 0.95 -9.61
N THR A 34 -10.77 1.13 -8.35
CA THR A 34 -9.46 1.70 -7.97
C THR A 34 -8.70 0.84 -6.96
N GLY A 35 -9.23 -0.33 -6.61
CA GLY A 35 -8.60 -1.23 -5.65
C GLY A 35 -8.45 -0.57 -4.28
N TYR A 36 -7.20 -0.37 -3.86
CA TYR A 36 -6.88 0.22 -2.56
C TYR A 36 -6.64 1.74 -2.59
N GLY A 37 -6.55 2.34 -3.78
CA GLY A 37 -6.24 3.75 -3.98
C GLY A 37 -5.13 3.96 -5.02
N ALA A 38 -4.63 5.19 -5.11
CA ALA A 38 -3.53 5.53 -5.99
C ALA A 38 -2.19 5.09 -5.39
N LEU A 39 -1.35 4.42 -6.19
CA LEU A 39 -0.01 4.01 -5.77
C LEU A 39 0.88 5.25 -5.50
N CYS A 40 1.46 5.33 -4.32
CA CYS A 40 2.43 6.36 -3.96
C CYS A 40 3.69 5.73 -3.36
N LEU A 41 4.75 5.62 -4.18
CA LEU A 41 6.00 5.00 -3.75
C LEU A 41 6.66 5.73 -2.58
N ASN A 42 6.58 7.06 -2.54
CA ASN A 42 7.08 7.84 -1.43
C ASN A 42 6.44 7.42 -0.10
N ASP A 43 5.12 7.27 -0.08
CA ASP A 43 4.38 6.88 1.13
C ASP A 43 4.58 5.39 1.43
N THR A 44 4.70 4.54 0.41
CA THR A 44 5.10 3.14 0.56
C THR A 44 6.47 3.01 1.23
N PHE A 45 7.48 3.75 0.77
CA PHE A 45 8.82 3.74 1.40
C PHE A 45 8.76 4.26 2.82
N ARG A 46 7.95 5.29 3.08
CA ARG A 46 7.69 5.79 4.44
C ARG A 46 7.06 4.72 5.33
N TRP A 47 6.14 3.91 4.82
CA TRP A 47 5.55 2.75 5.51
C TRP A 47 6.55 1.61 5.75
N ILE A 48 7.51 1.41 4.85
CA ILE A 48 8.60 0.43 4.99
C ILE A 48 9.66 0.94 5.99
N GLY A 49 9.69 2.24 6.29
CA GLY A 49 10.68 2.88 7.16
C GLY A 49 11.92 3.38 6.42
N ILE A 50 11.84 3.52 5.09
CA ILE A 50 12.88 4.12 4.25
C ILE A 50 12.53 5.60 4.05
N THR A 51 13.30 6.49 4.68
CA THR A 51 13.04 7.95 4.70
C THR A 51 14.08 8.81 3.99
N THR A 52 15.08 8.19 3.34
CA THR A 52 16.22 8.91 2.74
C THR A 52 16.27 8.71 1.23
N PHE A 53 16.07 9.78 0.47
CA PHE A 53 16.52 9.96 -0.92
C PHE A 53 16.99 11.40 -1.08
#